data_AF-A0A964HZ18-F1
#
_entry.id   AF-A0A964HZ18-F1
#
_cell.length_a   1.000
_cell.length_b   1.000
_cell.length_c   1.000
_cell.angle_alpha   90.00
_cell.angle_beta   90.00
_cell.angle_gamma   90.00
#
_symmetry.space_group_name_H-M   'P 1'
#
loop_
_entity.id
_entity.type
_entity.pdbx_description
1 polymer ?
#
loop_
_entity_poly.entity_id
_entity_poly.type
_entity_poly.pdbx_seq_one_letter_code
_entity_poly.pdbx_strand_id
1 'polypeptide(L)'
;MIDDDLIIDPDLTLKIMIQYKLYPNSVIASRAHHVTIEKNGNIQTFAQWEKQWSQSNGPEAEMFATSGAGTLFTKELLHPEALDEDLYAELSFHTDDLWWYFQARRIGVNVRRVPGVRPLNFIPDTQEQGLWRTGNQERNETNLIRLLDKFEKPF
;
A
#
# COMPACT_ATOMS: atom_id res chain seq x y z
N MET A 1 2.65 -8.19 6.56
CA MET A 1 3.88 -7.61 6.00
C MET A 1 4.43 -6.60 6.98
N ILE A 2 5.61 -6.89 7.52
CA ILE A 2 6.41 -6.01 8.37
C ILE A 2 7.85 -6.16 7.88
N ASP A 3 8.53 -5.06 7.61
CA ASP A 3 9.93 -5.05 7.18
C ASP A 3 10.84 -5.31 8.37
N ASP A 4 12.02 -5.86 8.10
CA ASP A 4 13.02 -6.26 9.10
C ASP A 4 13.87 -5.08 9.61
N ASP A 5 13.67 -3.88 9.06
CA ASP A 5 14.38 -2.65 9.41
C ASP A 5 13.57 -1.69 10.29
N LEU A 6 12.36 -2.10 10.73
CA LEU A 6 11.44 -1.29 11.50
C LEU A 6 11.22 -1.79 12.93
N ILE A 7 11.26 -0.86 13.88
CA ILE A 7 10.77 -1.04 15.24
C ILE A 7 9.29 -0.66 15.27
N ILE A 8 8.43 -1.65 15.51
CA ILE A 8 6.97 -1.48 15.55
C ILE A 8 6.43 -1.32 16.97
N ASP A 9 5.28 -0.66 17.10
CA ASP A 9 4.56 -0.60 18.38
C ASP A 9 4.23 -2.03 18.88
N PRO A 10 4.45 -2.34 20.18
CA PRO A 10 4.20 -3.68 20.72
C PRO A 10 2.76 -4.20 20.54
N ASP A 11 1.80 -3.29 20.40
CA ASP A 11 0.38 -3.62 20.22
C ASP A 11 -0.09 -3.52 18.75
N LEU A 12 0.81 -3.27 17.79
CA LEU A 12 0.46 -3.09 16.39
C LEU A 12 -0.28 -4.31 15.83
N THR A 13 0.24 -5.50 16.06
CA THR A 13 -0.38 -6.76 15.60
C THR A 13 -1.78 -6.93 16.20
N LEU A 14 -1.95 -6.64 17.49
CA LEU A 14 -3.26 -6.69 18.14
C LEU A 14 -4.25 -5.72 17.48
N LYS A 15 -3.83 -4.47 17.24
CA LYS A 15 -4.66 -3.45 16.58
C LYS A 15 -5.04 -3.86 15.15
N ILE A 16 -4.11 -4.41 14.38
CA ILE A 16 -4.37 -4.95 13.04
C ILE A 16 -5.41 -6.07 13.11
N MET A 17 -5.25 -7.02 14.03
CA MET A 17 -6.18 -8.14 14.17
C MET A 17 -7.58 -7.70 14.61
N ILE A 18 -7.69 -6.72 15.50
CA ILE A 18 -8.98 -6.12 15.87
C ILE A 18 -9.65 -5.50 14.63
N GLN A 19 -8.91 -4.71 13.84
CA GLN A 19 -9.47 -4.12 12.62
C GLN A 19 -9.87 -5.19 11.59
N TYR A 20 -9.09 -6.25 11.42
CA TYR A 20 -9.44 -7.36 10.52
C TYR A 20 -10.73 -8.06 10.95
N LYS A 21 -10.94 -8.25 12.26
CA LYS A 21 -12.20 -8.83 12.76
C LYS A 21 -13.41 -7.92 12.53
N LEU A 22 -13.22 -6.60 12.57
CA LEU A 22 -14.28 -5.63 12.32
C LEU A 22 -14.53 -5.41 10.81
N TYR A 23 -13.49 -5.54 9.99
CA TYR A 23 -13.50 -5.28 8.55
C TYR A 23 -12.83 -6.44 7.79
N PRO A 24 -13.41 -7.65 7.79
CA PRO A 24 -12.77 -8.85 7.24
C PRO A 24 -12.59 -8.80 5.71
N ASN A 25 -13.35 -7.94 5.03
CA ASN A 25 -13.35 -7.78 3.58
C ASN A 25 -12.50 -6.57 3.13
N SER A 26 -11.47 -6.21 3.90
CA SER A 26 -10.62 -5.06 3.63
C SER A 26 -9.17 -5.37 3.94
N VAL A 27 -8.27 -4.79 3.15
CA VAL A 27 -6.84 -4.77 3.48
C VAL A 27 -6.66 -3.87 4.70
N ILE A 28 -6.00 -4.37 5.74
CA ILE A 28 -5.78 -3.60 6.97
C ILE A 28 -4.34 -3.06 6.97
N ALA A 29 -4.17 -1.74 6.96
CA ALA A 29 -2.85 -1.11 6.92
C ALA A 29 -2.61 -0.19 8.11
N SER A 30 -1.44 -0.25 8.72
CA SER A 30 -1.05 0.67 9.80
C SER A 30 -0.75 2.07 9.27
N ARG A 31 -0.24 2.14 8.03
CA ARG A 31 0.17 3.33 7.31
C ARG A 31 -0.39 3.26 5.90
N ALA A 32 -0.99 4.36 5.47
CA ALA A 32 -1.58 4.47 4.15
C ALA A 32 -1.24 5.82 3.51
N HIS A 33 -1.33 5.89 2.20
CA HIS A 33 -1.42 7.13 1.44
C HIS A 33 -2.85 7.26 0.91
N HIS A 34 -3.18 8.42 0.40
CA HIS A 34 -4.44 8.65 -0.27
C HIS A 34 -4.16 9.07 -1.71
N VAL A 35 -4.73 8.32 -2.65
CA VAL A 35 -4.60 8.51 -4.09
C VAL A 35 -5.37 9.76 -4.47
N THR A 36 -4.65 10.78 -4.95
CA THR A 36 -5.28 12.05 -5.31
C THR A 36 -5.85 11.98 -6.72
N ILE A 37 -7.12 12.35 -6.87
CA ILE A 37 -7.83 12.35 -8.15
C ILE A 37 -8.02 13.80 -8.63
N GLU A 38 -7.75 14.04 -9.90
CA GLU A 38 -8.01 15.32 -10.55
C GLU A 38 -9.52 15.53 -10.82
N LYS A 39 -9.93 16.77 -11.08
CA LYS A 39 -11.33 17.10 -11.41
C LYS A 39 -11.86 16.39 -12.67
N ASN A 40 -10.97 15.99 -13.58
CA ASN A 40 -11.31 15.23 -14.80
C ASN A 40 -11.45 13.71 -14.52
N GLY A 41 -11.24 13.28 -13.28
CA GLY A 41 -11.29 11.88 -12.86
C GLY A 41 -9.98 11.11 -13.00
N ASN A 42 -8.88 11.72 -13.44
CA ASN A 42 -7.59 11.05 -13.58
C ASN A 42 -6.83 10.96 -12.26
N ILE A 43 -6.06 9.88 -12.09
CA ILE A 43 -5.16 9.70 -10.96
C ILE A 43 -3.96 10.62 -11.17
N GLN A 44 -3.62 11.41 -10.14
CA GLN A 44 -2.40 12.22 -10.16
C GLN A 44 -1.16 11.33 -10.03
N THR A 45 0.00 11.91 -10.37
CA THR A 45 1.31 11.26 -10.21
C THR A 45 1.50 10.76 -8.77
N PHE A 46 2.29 9.71 -8.58
CA PHE A 46 2.54 9.14 -7.25
C PHE A 46 3.10 10.19 -6.28
N ALA A 47 3.90 11.13 -6.80
CA ALA A 47 4.47 12.21 -6.01
C ALA A 47 3.41 13.17 -5.42
N GLN A 48 2.26 13.30 -6.09
CA GLN A 48 1.14 14.18 -5.71
C GLN A 48 0.11 13.48 -4.82
N TRP A 49 0.28 12.20 -4.50
CA TRP A 49 -0.55 11.51 -3.53
C TRP A 49 -0.34 12.07 -2.13
N GLU A 50 -1.40 12.07 -1.33
CA GLU A 50 -1.34 12.55 0.05
C GLU A 50 -0.70 11.48 0.93
N LYS A 51 0.59 11.66 1.23
CA LYS A 51 1.39 10.70 1.99
C LYS A 51 1.02 10.74 3.48
N GLN A 52 1.10 9.56 4.11
CA GLN A 52 0.75 9.35 5.53
C GLN A 52 -0.65 9.87 5.87
N TRP A 53 -1.63 9.49 5.05
CA TRP A 53 -3.01 9.94 5.19
C TRP A 53 -3.57 9.61 6.57
N SER A 54 -4.10 10.62 7.25
CA SER A 54 -4.66 10.49 8.59
C SER A 54 -6.03 11.15 8.77
N GLN A 55 -6.62 11.74 7.72
CA GLN A 55 -7.91 12.43 7.82
C GLN A 55 -9.09 11.45 7.90
N SER A 56 -8.95 10.27 7.31
CA SER A 56 -9.89 9.16 7.47
C SER A 56 -9.16 7.87 7.84
N ASN A 57 -9.95 6.86 8.18
CA ASN A 57 -9.49 5.50 8.43
C ASN A 57 -10.06 4.49 7.40
N GLY A 58 -10.87 4.91 6.43
CA GLY A 58 -11.50 3.99 5.47
C GLY A 58 -12.59 3.08 6.09
N PRO A 59 -13.01 2.00 5.42
CA PRO A 59 -12.45 1.47 4.18
C PRO A 59 -12.73 2.36 2.97
N GLU A 60 -11.70 2.72 2.21
CA GLU A 60 -11.77 3.60 1.04
C GLU A 60 -11.05 2.98 -0.16
N ALA A 61 -11.49 3.29 -1.38
CA ALA A 61 -10.89 2.78 -2.60
C ALA A 61 -9.60 3.55 -2.93
N GLU A 62 -9.58 4.85 -2.62
CA GLU A 62 -8.48 5.78 -2.79
C GLU A 62 -7.42 5.64 -1.70
N MET A 63 -7.65 4.78 -0.71
CA MET A 63 -6.67 4.52 0.33
C MET A 63 -5.66 3.48 -0.15
N PHE A 64 -4.39 3.89 -0.19
CA PHE A 64 -3.27 3.08 -0.65
C PHE A 64 -2.50 2.53 0.55
N ALA A 65 -2.53 1.23 0.78
CA ALA A 65 -1.75 0.59 1.85
C ALA A 65 -0.27 0.56 1.46
N THR A 66 0.59 1.25 2.20
CA THR A 66 2.03 1.00 2.05
C THR A 66 2.38 -0.32 2.71
N SER A 67 3.15 -1.17 2.05
CA SER A 67 3.65 -2.41 2.66
C SER A 67 4.75 -2.09 3.68
N GLY A 68 5.19 -3.11 4.42
CA GLY A 68 6.36 -3.02 5.31
C GLY A 68 6.16 -2.40 6.71
N ALA A 69 5.28 -1.42 6.89
CA ALA A 69 5.06 -0.81 8.21
C ALA A 69 3.95 -1.50 9.05
N GLY A 70 3.50 -2.69 8.67
CA GLY A 70 2.36 -3.38 9.27
C GLY A 70 1.11 -3.31 8.41
N THR A 71 1.04 -4.23 7.44
CA THR A 71 -0.14 -4.41 6.58
C THR A 71 -0.54 -5.88 6.54
N LEU A 72 -1.83 -6.14 6.65
CA LEU A 72 -2.43 -7.47 6.56
C LEU A 72 -3.19 -7.62 5.25
N PHE A 73 -2.74 -8.61 4.48
CA PHE A 73 -3.44 -9.15 3.32
C PHE A 73 -3.84 -10.58 3.66
N THR A 74 -4.99 -11.02 3.16
CA THR A 74 -5.31 -12.45 3.05
C THR A 74 -5.49 -12.79 1.58
N LYS A 75 -5.33 -14.06 1.21
CA LYS A 75 -5.38 -14.49 -0.19
C LYS A 75 -6.70 -14.11 -0.86
N GLU A 76 -7.79 -14.18 -0.11
CA GLU A 76 -9.15 -13.87 -0.56
C GLU A 76 -9.35 -12.39 -0.88
N LEU A 77 -8.46 -11.53 -0.38
CA LEU A 77 -8.49 -10.08 -0.60
C LEU A 77 -7.72 -9.65 -1.85
N LEU A 78 -7.17 -10.60 -2.62
CA LEU A 78 -6.34 -10.32 -3.79
C LEU A 78 -6.88 -11.06 -5.03
N HIS A 79 -6.82 -10.40 -6.18
CA HIS A 79 -7.09 -11.05 -7.46
C HIS A 79 -6.16 -12.26 -7.67
N PRO A 80 -6.62 -13.37 -8.29
CA PRO A 80 -5.80 -14.59 -8.45
C PRO A 80 -4.43 -14.37 -9.14
N GLU A 81 -4.36 -13.43 -10.07
CA GLU A 81 -3.10 -13.03 -10.74
C GLU A 81 -2.10 -12.34 -9.80
N ALA A 82 -2.44 -12.06 -8.54
CA ALA A 82 -1.50 -11.46 -7.60
C ALA A 82 -0.28 -12.35 -7.31
N LEU A 83 -0.40 -13.64 -7.63
CA LEU A 83 0.66 -14.65 -7.52
C LEU A 83 1.40 -14.90 -8.84
N ASP A 84 1.09 -14.12 -9.89
CA ASP A 84 1.82 -14.18 -11.16
C ASP A 84 3.15 -13.40 -11.01
N GLU A 85 4.23 -14.15 -10.78
CA GLU A 85 5.56 -13.59 -10.53
C GLU A 85 6.13 -12.87 -11.75
N ASP A 86 5.87 -13.38 -12.97
CA ASP A 86 6.35 -12.77 -14.21
C ASP A 86 5.66 -11.43 -14.44
N LEU A 87 4.34 -11.38 -14.23
CA LEU A 87 3.57 -10.16 -14.35
C LEU A 87 3.93 -9.13 -13.27
N TYR A 88 4.18 -9.58 -12.04
CA TYR A 88 4.70 -8.73 -10.97
C TYR A 88 6.07 -8.13 -11.34
N ALA A 89 6.99 -8.96 -11.83
CA ALA A 89 8.34 -8.53 -12.21
C ALA A 89 8.30 -7.53 -13.38
N GLU A 90 7.38 -7.69 -14.32
CA GLU A 90 7.20 -6.76 -15.44
C GLU A 90 6.64 -5.40 -14.98
N LEU A 91 5.58 -5.41 -14.17
CA LEU A 91 4.77 -4.23 -13.91
C LEU A 91 5.15 -3.46 -12.65
N SER A 92 5.71 -4.13 -11.64
CA SER A 92 5.79 -3.57 -10.28
C SER A 92 7.01 -4.02 -9.48
N PHE A 93 8.06 -4.49 -10.14
CA PHE A 93 9.30 -4.85 -9.46
C PHE A 93 9.83 -3.67 -8.64
N HIS A 94 10.14 -3.93 -7.36
CA HIS A 94 10.50 -2.95 -6.32
C HIS A 94 9.39 -2.01 -5.82
N THR A 95 8.16 -2.16 -6.31
CA THR A 95 7.00 -1.36 -5.89
C THR A 95 5.83 -2.32 -5.58
N ASP A 96 6.06 -3.24 -4.65
CA ASP A 96 5.09 -4.26 -4.28
C ASP A 96 3.82 -3.68 -3.66
N ASP A 97 3.92 -2.54 -2.97
CA ASP A 97 2.76 -1.81 -2.46
C ASP A 97 1.76 -1.42 -3.58
N LEU A 98 2.26 -0.93 -4.72
CA LEU A 98 1.46 -0.68 -5.93
C LEU A 98 0.82 -1.97 -6.46
N TRP A 99 1.58 -3.07 -6.53
CA TRP A 99 1.06 -4.35 -6.96
C TRP A 99 -0.11 -4.81 -6.08
N TRP A 100 0.09 -4.88 -4.77
CA TRP A 100 -0.94 -5.35 -3.84
C TRP A 100 -2.19 -4.49 -3.86
N TYR A 101 -2.03 -3.16 -4.00
CA TYR A 101 -3.15 -2.24 -4.11
C TYR A 101 -4.00 -2.53 -5.36
N PHE A 102 -3.39 -2.61 -6.54
CA PHE A 102 -4.13 -2.90 -7.77
C PHE A 102 -4.80 -4.27 -7.71
N GLN A 103 -4.10 -5.29 -7.22
CA GLN A 103 -4.66 -6.64 -7.14
C GLN A 103 -5.84 -6.73 -6.16
N ALA A 104 -5.85 -5.99 -5.06
CA ALA A 104 -7.00 -5.89 -4.17
C ALA A 104 -8.16 -5.14 -4.83
N ARG A 105 -7.86 -4.00 -5.44
CA ARG A 105 -8.86 -3.11 -6.06
C ARG A 105 -9.57 -3.74 -7.26
N ARG A 106 -8.87 -4.56 -8.05
CA ARG A 106 -9.42 -5.32 -9.18
C ARG A 106 -10.57 -6.27 -8.81
N ILE A 107 -10.67 -6.66 -7.55
CA ILE A 107 -11.79 -7.45 -7.02
C ILE A 107 -12.67 -6.66 -6.04
N GLY A 108 -12.56 -5.32 -6.04
CA GLY A 108 -13.39 -4.42 -5.25
C GLY A 108 -13.02 -4.31 -3.76
N VAL A 109 -11.87 -4.84 -3.34
CA VAL A 109 -11.45 -4.80 -1.93
C VAL A 109 -10.88 -3.42 -1.59
N ASN A 110 -11.44 -2.77 -0.57
CA ASN A 110 -10.98 -1.46 -0.09
C ASN A 110 -9.87 -1.59 0.96
N VAL A 111 -9.16 -0.50 1.22
CA VAL A 111 -8.15 -0.43 2.29
C VAL A 111 -8.73 0.29 3.51
N ARG A 112 -8.52 -0.31 4.68
CA ARG A 112 -8.84 0.21 6.00
C ARG A 112 -7.54 0.55 6.73
N ARG A 113 -7.39 1.79 7.16
CA ARG A 113 -6.27 2.21 8.02
C ARG A 113 -6.57 1.89 9.48
N VAL A 114 -5.57 1.37 10.18
CA VAL A 114 -5.62 1.25 11.64
C VAL A 114 -5.58 2.67 12.25
N PRO A 115 -6.57 3.06 13.07
CA PRO A 115 -6.59 4.38 13.70
C PRO A 115 -5.33 4.74 14.48
N GLY A 116 -5.08 6.05 14.61
CA GLY A 116 -3.87 6.61 15.23
C GLY A 116 -2.74 6.83 14.24
N VAL A 117 -1.81 7.73 14.59
CA VAL A 117 -0.60 8.02 13.81
C VAL A 117 0.56 7.26 14.41
N ARG A 118 1.35 6.60 13.56
CA ARG A 118 2.56 5.86 13.96
C ARG A 118 3.72 6.31 13.09
N PRO A 119 4.70 7.06 13.63
CA PRO A 119 5.89 7.40 12.88
C PRO A 119 6.70 6.14 12.58
N LEU A 120 7.42 6.13 11.45
CA LEU A 120 8.37 5.06 11.17
C LEU A 120 9.56 5.20 12.11
N ASN A 121 9.85 4.14 12.85
CA ASN A 121 11.01 4.06 13.73
C ASN A 121 11.96 3.01 13.16
N PHE A 122 13.04 3.46 12.55
CA PHE A 122 13.99 2.56 11.89
C PHE A 122 15.00 2.03 12.91
N ILE A 123 15.39 0.77 12.72
CA ILE A 123 16.56 0.22 13.41
C ILE A 123 17.79 1.05 13.01
N PRO A 124 18.66 1.46 13.95
CA PRO A 124 19.87 2.21 13.61
C PRO A 124 20.69 1.52 12.51
N ASP A 125 21.30 2.34 11.65
CA ASP A 125 22.20 1.94 10.56
C ASP A 125 21.59 1.12 9.40
N THR A 126 20.30 0.78 9.43
CA THR A 126 19.66 0.02 8.34
C THR A 126 19.30 0.88 7.12
N GLN A 127 19.10 2.18 7.32
CA GLN A 127 18.61 3.10 6.28
C GLN A 127 19.68 3.54 5.28
N GLU A 128 20.97 3.22 5.50
CA GLU A 128 22.04 3.57 4.58
C GLU A 128 21.92 2.84 3.23
N GLN A 129 21.30 1.66 3.21
CA GLN A 129 21.05 0.85 2.02
C GLN A 129 19.56 0.76 1.63
N GLY A 130 18.69 1.56 2.29
CA GLY A 130 17.25 1.47 2.09
C GLY A 130 16.82 1.79 0.66
N LEU A 131 15.91 0.98 0.11
CA LEU A 131 15.36 1.09 -1.26
C LEU A 131 14.91 2.52 -1.61
N TRP A 132 14.35 3.24 -0.64
CA TRP A 132 13.91 4.62 -0.82
C TRP A 132 15.01 5.57 -1.32
N ARG A 133 16.27 5.35 -0.91
CA ARG A 133 17.42 6.20 -1.27
C ARG A 133 18.07 5.82 -2.59
N THR A 134 17.67 4.70 -3.21
CA THR A 134 18.28 4.17 -4.45
C THR A 134 17.41 4.40 -5.69
N GLY A 135 16.62 5.48 -5.73
CA GLY A 135 15.81 5.87 -6.90
C GLY A 135 14.35 5.39 -6.89
N ASN A 136 13.80 5.03 -5.73
CA ASN A 136 12.44 4.45 -5.67
C ASN A 136 11.33 5.39 -6.17
N GLN A 137 11.53 6.72 -6.08
CA GLN A 137 10.53 7.68 -6.55
C GLN A 137 10.30 7.60 -8.06
N GLU A 138 11.36 7.43 -8.85
CA GLU A 138 11.27 7.29 -10.31
C GLU A 138 10.61 5.95 -10.69
N ARG A 139 10.86 4.89 -9.90
CA ARG A 139 10.24 3.58 -10.08
C ARG A 139 8.76 3.59 -9.77
N ASN A 140 8.34 4.25 -8.68
CA ASN A 140 6.92 4.35 -8.31
C ASN A 140 6.10 4.98 -9.42
N GLU A 141 6.57 6.08 -10.01
CA GLU A 141 5.86 6.74 -11.10
C GLU A 141 5.79 5.83 -12.35
N THR A 142 6.91 5.25 -12.74
CA THR A 142 6.98 4.37 -13.91
C THR A 142 6.06 3.15 -13.77
N ASN A 143 6.08 2.50 -12.61
CA ASN A 143 5.29 1.30 -12.35
C ASN A 143 3.80 1.64 -12.16
N LEU A 144 3.47 2.79 -11.59
CA LEU A 144 2.08 3.28 -11.53
C LEU A 144 1.50 3.45 -12.94
N ILE A 145 2.24 4.06 -13.87
CA ILE A 145 1.81 4.22 -15.27
C ILE A 145 1.56 2.85 -15.91
N ARG A 146 2.50 1.89 -15.77
CA ARG A 146 2.35 0.53 -16.32
C ARG A 146 1.09 -0.17 -15.79
N LEU A 147 0.83 -0.05 -14.49
CA LEU A 147 -0.35 -0.64 -13.87
C LEU A 147 -1.65 0.00 -14.36
N LEU A 148 -1.68 1.33 -14.50
CA LEU A 148 -2.83 2.06 -15.05
C LEU A 148 -3.07 1.68 -16.52
N ASP A 149 -2.01 1.54 -17.33
CA ASP A 149 -2.13 1.11 -18.72
C ASP A 149 -2.65 -0.32 -18.84
N LYS A 150 -2.25 -1.21 -17.91
CA LYS A 150 -2.62 -2.63 -17.93
C LYS A 150 -4.01 -2.89 -17.37
N PHE A 151 -4.36 -2.26 -16.25
CA PHE A 151 -5.54 -2.58 -15.44
C PHE A 151 -6.56 -1.44 -15.35
N GLU A 152 -6.29 -0.30 -15.99
CA GLU A 152 -7.09 0.92 -15.89
C GLU A 152 -7.15 1.46 -14.45
N LYS A 153 -8.16 2.30 -14.15
CA LYS A 153 -8.30 2.91 -12.84
C LYS A 153 -8.80 1.88 -11.82
N PRO A 154 -8.18 1.78 -10.64
CA PRO A 154 -8.59 0.85 -9.59
C PRO A 154 -9.86 1.26 -8.81
N PHE A 155 -10.67 2.20 -9.32
CA PHE A 155 -11.93 2.65 -8.71
C PHE A 155 -12.87 3.27 -9.74
#